data_AF-A0A7S9CZV0-F1
#
_entry.id   AF-A0A7S9CZV0-F1
#
_cell.length_a   1.000
_cell.length_b   1.000
_cell.length_c   1.000
_cell.angle_alpha   90.00
_cell.angle_beta   90.00
_cell.angle_gamma   90.00
#
_symmetry.space_group_name_H-M   'P 1'
#
loop_
_entity.id
_entity.type
_entity.pdbx_description
1 polymer ?
#
loop_
_entity_poly.entity_id
_entity_poly.type
_entity_poly.pdbx_seq_one_letter_code
_entity_poly.pdbx_strand_id
1 'polypeptide(L)'
;MHRLAFVAVALLGSGMASAEEPAKKADEKPNNCFYTVGGQSITLSIGARICRRQPAPYNDKYSLLRCNPPLDEIDSDVKRGDARCERYEGE
;
A
#
# COMPACT_ATOMS: atom_id res chain seq x y z
N MET A 1 68.35 14.80 -13.10
CA MET A 1 67.46 15.92 -13.44
C MET A 1 66.13 15.69 -12.74
N HIS A 2 65.83 16.37 -11.63
CA HIS A 2 64.48 16.34 -11.05
C HIS A 2 64.12 17.76 -10.60
N ARG A 3 63.36 18.45 -11.45
CA ARG A 3 62.72 19.73 -11.13
C ARG A 3 61.41 19.41 -10.44
N LEU A 4 61.32 19.80 -9.16
CA LEU A 4 60.09 19.89 -8.40
C LEU A 4 59.17 20.94 -9.05
N ALA A 5 57.93 20.57 -9.31
CA ALA A 5 56.84 21.50 -9.51
C ALA A 5 55.65 20.99 -8.69
N PHE A 6 55.41 21.66 -7.56
CA PHE A 6 54.19 21.57 -6.78
C PHE A 6 53.24 22.69 -7.21
N VAL A 7 51.96 22.45 -6.91
CA VAL A 7 50.84 23.41 -6.76
C VAL A 7 50.06 23.73 -8.05
N ALA A 8 48.73 23.68 -8.12
CA ALA A 8 47.64 23.01 -7.39
C ALA A 8 46.31 23.45 -8.06
N VAL A 9 45.22 22.83 -7.60
CA VAL A 9 43.86 23.38 -7.46
C VAL A 9 42.88 23.27 -8.65
N ALA A 10 41.89 22.43 -8.36
CA ALA A 10 40.46 22.48 -8.64
C ALA A 10 39.95 22.35 -10.09
N LEU A 11 38.92 21.52 -10.27
CA LEU A 11 37.55 21.99 -10.11
C LEU A 11 36.57 20.82 -10.27
N LEU A 12 35.64 20.75 -9.31
CA LEU A 12 34.25 20.31 -9.47
C LEU A 12 34.05 18.83 -9.81
N GLY A 13 33.86 18.06 -8.73
CA GLY A 13 33.14 16.80 -8.78
C GLY A 13 31.79 17.00 -9.45
N SER A 14 31.63 16.40 -10.62
CA SER A 14 30.32 16.02 -11.12
C SER A 14 29.96 14.76 -10.34
N GLY A 15 29.40 14.97 -9.15
CA GLY A 15 28.66 13.91 -8.48
C GLY A 15 27.64 13.40 -9.48
N MET A 16 27.84 12.18 -9.97
CA MET A 16 26.80 11.48 -10.69
C MET A 16 25.68 11.30 -9.69
N ALA A 17 24.69 12.20 -9.76
CA ALA A 17 23.38 11.95 -9.26
C ALA A 17 22.96 10.63 -9.89
N SER A 18 23.06 9.55 -9.11
CA SER A 18 22.34 8.33 -9.39
C SER A 18 20.89 8.76 -9.31
N ALA A 19 20.32 9.10 -10.47
CA ALA A 19 18.90 9.01 -10.65
C ALA A 19 18.60 7.55 -10.38
N GLU A 20 18.19 7.27 -9.14
CA GLU A 20 17.34 6.17 -8.79
C GLU A 20 16.16 6.24 -9.76
N GLU A 21 16.31 5.62 -10.93
CA GLU A 21 15.19 5.08 -11.66
C GLU A 21 14.36 4.38 -10.59
N PRO A 22 13.11 4.80 -10.33
CA PRO A 22 12.20 3.90 -9.68
C PRO A 22 12.07 2.77 -10.69
N ALA A 23 12.87 1.73 -10.48
CA ALA A 23 12.70 0.45 -11.10
C ALA A 23 11.20 0.24 -11.08
N LYS A 24 10.59 0.28 -12.27
CA LYS A 24 9.25 -0.22 -12.47
C LYS A 24 9.37 -1.66 -12.02
N LYS A 25 9.13 -1.87 -10.72
CA LYS A 25 8.87 -3.17 -10.15
C LYS A 25 7.86 -3.74 -11.11
N ALA A 26 8.29 -4.82 -11.75
CA ALA A 26 7.44 -5.61 -12.60
C ALA A 26 6.04 -5.62 -12.00
N ASP A 27 5.05 -5.39 -12.85
CA ASP A 27 3.62 -5.39 -12.59
C ASP A 27 3.24 -6.72 -11.92
N GLU A 28 3.63 -6.86 -10.64
CA GLU A 28 3.28 -7.97 -9.79
C GLU A 28 1.85 -7.64 -9.46
N LYS A 29 0.95 -8.13 -10.33
CA LYS A 29 -0.49 -8.13 -10.12
C LYS A 29 -0.68 -8.31 -8.62
N PRO A 30 -1.17 -7.29 -7.89
CA PRO A 30 -1.18 -7.37 -6.45
C PRO A 30 -2.05 -8.56 -6.11
N ASN A 31 -1.44 -9.69 -5.71
CA ASN A 31 -2.19 -10.91 -5.38
C ASN A 31 -2.91 -10.78 -4.03
N ASN A 32 -2.89 -9.56 -3.48
CA ASN A 32 -3.43 -9.19 -2.20
C ASN A 32 -4.03 -7.78 -2.30
N CYS A 33 -5.02 -7.51 -1.46
CA CYS A 33 -5.58 -6.18 -1.29
C CYS A 33 -5.04 -5.57 -0.01
N PHE A 34 -4.71 -4.29 -0.06
CA PHE A 34 -4.32 -3.52 1.10
C PHE A 34 -5.55 -2.79 1.63
N TYR A 35 -5.88 -3.06 2.90
CA TYR A 35 -7.00 -2.42 3.57
C TYR A 35 -6.50 -1.72 4.84
N THR A 36 -6.90 -0.48 5.07
CA THR A 36 -6.54 0.24 6.30
C THR A 36 -7.77 0.37 7.19
N VAL A 37 -7.68 -0.21 8.39
CA VAL A 37 -8.69 -0.10 9.46
C VAL A 37 -8.07 0.56 10.68
N GLY A 38 -8.66 1.64 11.18
CA GLY A 38 -8.22 2.27 12.43
C GLY A 38 -6.73 2.68 12.43
N GLY A 39 -6.17 3.00 11.26
CA GLY A 39 -4.75 3.34 11.08
C GLY A 39 -3.81 2.13 10.93
N GLN A 40 -4.31 0.90 11.01
CA GLN A 40 -3.55 -0.31 10.74
C GLN A 40 -3.82 -0.83 9.34
N SER A 41 -2.74 -1.07 8.57
CA SER A 41 -2.83 -1.67 7.24
C SER A 41 -2.79 -3.19 7.36
N ILE A 42 -3.85 -3.85 6.93
CA ILE A 42 -3.94 -5.30 6.81
C ILE A 42 -3.79 -5.72 5.35
N THR A 43 -3.16 -6.88 5.15
CA THR A 43 -3.03 -7.51 3.84
C THR A 43 -4.08 -8.60 3.74
N LEU A 44 -4.95 -8.52 2.74
CA LEU A 44 -6.01 -9.49 2.47
C LEU A 44 -5.62 -10.33 1.26
N SER A 45 -5.69 -11.65 1.40
CA SER A 45 -5.51 -12.57 0.26
C SER A 45 -6.65 -12.42 -0.76
N ILE A 46 -6.39 -12.71 -2.03
CA ILE A 46 -7.45 -12.79 -3.05
C ILE A 46 -8.59 -13.69 -2.58
N GLY A 47 -9.81 -13.20 -2.74
CA GLY A 47 -11.04 -13.89 -2.35
C GLY A 47 -11.47 -13.66 -0.90
N ALA A 48 -10.58 -13.16 -0.03
CA ALA A 48 -10.91 -12.87 1.36
C ALA A 48 -12.02 -11.82 1.46
N ARG A 49 -12.87 -11.98 2.47
CA ARG A 49 -14.04 -11.14 2.70
C ARG A 49 -13.97 -10.39 4.01
N ILE A 50 -14.05 -9.07 3.95
CA ILE A 50 -14.07 -8.20 5.13
C ILE A 50 -15.34 -7.38 5.18
N CYS A 51 -15.75 -7.00 6.39
CA CYS A 51 -16.91 -6.16 6.60
C CYS A 51 -16.49 -4.84 7.23
N ARG A 52 -16.52 -3.79 6.42
CA ARG A 52 -16.20 -2.42 6.81
C ARG A 52 -17.42 -1.75 7.42
N ARG A 53 -17.28 -1.06 8.55
CA ARG A 53 -18.39 -0.27 9.10
C ARG A 53 -18.68 0.89 8.14
N GLN A 54 -19.95 1.09 7.82
CA GLN A 54 -20.33 2.24 7.00
C GLN A 54 -20.13 3.53 7.80
N PRO A 55 -19.68 4.61 7.15
CA PRO A 55 -19.56 5.90 7.81
C PRO A 55 -20.95 6.41 8.24
N ALA A 56 -20.95 7.34 9.20
CA ALA A 56 -22.17 7.99 9.66
C ALA A 56 -22.99 8.53 8.47
N PRO A 57 -24.33 8.41 8.50
CA PRO A 57 -25.17 8.01 9.64
C PRO A 57 -25.37 6.48 9.83
N TYR A 58 -24.82 5.65 8.95
CA TYR A 58 -25.12 4.20 8.88
C TYR A 58 -24.19 3.35 9.77
N ASN A 59 -23.92 3.81 10.99
CA ASN A 59 -22.91 3.22 11.88
C ASN A 59 -23.22 1.78 12.33
N ASP A 60 -24.45 1.33 12.14
CA ASP A 60 -24.95 -0.01 12.44
C ASP A 60 -24.84 -0.98 11.25
N LYS A 61 -24.53 -0.47 10.06
CA LYS A 61 -24.38 -1.24 8.83
C LYS A 61 -22.92 -1.46 8.46
N TYR A 62 -22.70 -2.54 7.72
CA TYR A 62 -21.40 -2.91 7.20
C TYR A 62 -21.48 -3.10 5.68
N SER A 63 -20.43 -2.66 4.99
CA SER A 63 -20.16 -3.04 3.61
C SER A 63 -19.30 -4.30 3.59
N LEU A 64 -19.77 -5.35 2.91
CA LEU A 64 -19.00 -6.54 2.59
C LEU A 64 -18.11 -6.25 1.38
N LEU A 65 -16.81 -6.21 1.63
CA LEU A 65 -15.78 -6.07 0.61
C LEU A 65 -15.13 -7.42 0.36
N ARG A 66 -14.85 -7.73 -0.90
CA ARG A 66 -14.02 -8.89 -1.30
C ARG A 66 -12.74 -8.40 -1.91
N CYS A 67 -11.65 -9.05 -1.54
CA CYS A 67 -10.40 -8.82 -2.24
C CYS A 67 -10.46 -9.43 -3.65
N ASN A 68 -10.63 -8.59 -4.66
CA ASN A 68 -10.49 -8.93 -6.07
C ASN A 68 -9.71 -7.79 -6.73
N PRO A 69 -8.39 -7.71 -6.42
CA PRO A 69 -7.57 -6.51 -6.44
C PRO A 69 -7.97 -5.52 -7.55
N PRO A 70 -8.56 -4.36 -7.20
CA PRO A 70 -8.68 -3.75 -5.87
C PRO A 70 -9.76 -4.38 -4.94
N LEU A 71 -10.10 -3.73 -3.82
CA LEU A 71 -11.23 -4.17 -3.01
C LEU A 71 -12.55 -3.83 -3.71
N ASP A 72 -13.37 -4.85 -3.94
CA ASP A 72 -14.71 -4.70 -4.52
C ASP A 72 -15.75 -4.73 -3.40
N GLU A 73 -16.62 -3.72 -3.36
CA GLU A 73 -17.83 -3.76 -2.52
C GLU A 73 -18.87 -4.66 -3.20
N ILE A 74 -19.28 -5.73 -2.52
CA ILE A 74 -20.25 -6.71 -3.03
C ILE A 74 -21.64 -6.46 -2.44
N ASP A 75 -21.70 -5.99 -1.20
CA ASP A 75 -22.95 -5.76 -0.47
C ASP A 75 -22.72 -4.63 0.53
N SER A 76 -23.72 -3.78 0.75
CA SER A 76 -23.65 -2.60 1.61
C SER A 76 -24.64 -2.63 2.78
N ASP A 77 -25.47 -3.68 2.86
CA ASP A 77 -26.48 -3.85 3.90
C ASP A 77 -26.20 -5.08 4.79
N VAL A 78 -24.93 -5.22 5.20
CA VAL A 78 -24.50 -6.35 6.03
C VAL A 78 -24.57 -6.01 7.51
N LYS A 79 -25.02 -6.98 8.32
CA LYS A 79 -25.07 -6.85 9.78
C LYS A 79 -23.84 -7.47 10.43
N ARG A 80 -23.52 -7.01 11.64
CA ARG A 80 -22.52 -7.68 12.48
C ARG A 80 -22.97 -9.11 12.77
N GLY A 81 -22.06 -10.08 12.62
CA GLY A 81 -22.34 -11.51 12.75
C GLY A 81 -22.78 -12.24 11.47
N ASP A 82 -22.88 -11.55 10.32
CA ASP A 82 -23.03 -12.20 9.01
C ASP A 82 -21.86 -13.17 8.71
N ALA A 83 -22.19 -14.42 8.40
CA ALA A 83 -21.23 -15.50 8.16
C ALA A 83 -20.33 -15.28 6.92
N ARG A 84 -20.67 -14.32 6.06
CA ARG A 84 -19.84 -13.93 4.91
C ARG A 84 -18.66 -13.04 5.32
N CYS A 85 -18.68 -12.47 6.52
CA CYS A 85 -17.60 -11.64 7.03
C CYS A 85 -16.56 -12.49 7.76
N GLU A 86 -15.35 -12.59 7.23
CA GLU A 86 -14.24 -13.23 7.97
C GLU A 86 -13.69 -12.30 9.05
N ARG A 87 -13.81 -10.98 8.84
CA ARG A 87 -13.35 -9.95 9.77
C ARG A 87 -14.24 -8.73 9.74
N TYR A 88 -14.44 -8.10 10.89
CA TYR A 88 -15.12 -6.83 11.04
C TYR A 88 -14.15 -5.69 11.30
N GLU A 89 -14.47 -4.52 10.76
CA GLU A 89 -13.78 -3.28 11.12
C GLU A 89 -14.09 -2.89 12.57
N GLY A 90 -13.05 -2.64 13.37
CA GLY A 90 -13.15 -2.26 14.78
C GLY A 90 -13.16 -3.42 15.77
N GLU A 91 -12.84 -4.63 15.33
CA GLU A 91 -12.59 -5.81 16.17
C GLU A 91 -11.11 -6.02 16.49
#